data_AF-A0A853EUM7-F1
#
_entry.id   AF-A0A853EUM7-F1
#
_cell.length_a   1.000
_cell.length_b   1.000
_cell.length_c   1.000
_cell.angle_alpha   90.00
_cell.angle_beta   90.00
_cell.angle_gamma   90.00
#
_symmetry.space_group_name_H-M   'P 1'
#
loop_
_entity.id
_entity.type
_entity.pdbx_description
1 polymer ?
#
loop_
_entity_poly.entity_id
_entity_poly.type
_entity_poly.pdbx_seq_one_letter_code
_entity_poly.pdbx_strand_id
1 'polypeptide(L)'
;MLSACSPAPIEGEDVSYSPPAWMADVVAQDEEYMSAMTTCLEDRGQTVMAHGGKVGIETLSDEDGQILPGVSELADEAWGECSALVPEQAYISDDRDLEYDRMFDTVECLAHEGYPLAAPPSREAWVSGSVEYSPYAELTETGDGGSWAVETDEVLRLLEVCPASSQKLILLDPREPG
;
A
#
# COMPACT_ATOMS: atom_id res chain seq x y z
N MET A 1 14.57 27.63 -56.98
CA MET A 1 15.58 26.88 -56.20
C MET A 1 14.88 26.40 -54.95
N LEU A 2 15.01 25.10 -54.66
CA LEU A 2 14.35 24.35 -53.59
C LEU A 2 14.99 24.66 -52.22
N SER A 3 14.16 24.51 -51.17
CA SER A 3 14.51 24.17 -49.79
C SER A 3 15.29 25.17 -48.94
N ALA A 4 14.70 25.61 -47.82
CA ALA A 4 14.78 24.83 -46.57
C ALA A 4 13.81 25.42 -45.52
N CYS A 5 12.70 24.74 -45.25
CA CYS A 5 12.06 24.82 -43.94
C CYS A 5 12.85 23.87 -43.04
N SER A 6 13.64 24.40 -42.11
CA SER A 6 14.13 23.58 -41.00
C SER A 6 12.90 23.11 -40.21
N PRO A 7 12.71 21.81 -39.98
CA PRO A 7 11.78 21.38 -38.96
C PRO A 7 12.35 21.88 -37.62
N ALA A 8 11.52 22.60 -36.86
CA ALA A 8 11.80 22.81 -35.45
C ALA A 8 12.00 21.42 -34.81
N PRO A 9 12.99 21.23 -33.93
CA PRO A 9 13.02 20.02 -33.13
C PRO A 9 11.69 19.99 -32.36
N ILE A 10 10.91 18.93 -32.57
CA ILE A 10 9.88 18.57 -31.61
C ILE A 10 10.69 18.08 -30.41
N GLU A 11 11.05 19.01 -29.53
CA GLU A 11 11.42 18.66 -28.17
C GLU A 11 10.23 17.85 -27.66
N GLY A 12 10.41 16.54 -27.56
CA GLY A 12 9.48 15.73 -26.79
C GLY A 12 9.49 16.36 -25.42
N GLU A 13 8.35 16.91 -25.00
CA GLU A 13 8.11 17.16 -23.60
C GLU A 13 8.41 15.84 -22.90
N ASP A 14 9.55 15.78 -22.20
CA ASP A 14 9.70 14.88 -21.06
C ASP A 14 8.56 15.28 -20.14
N VAL A 15 7.41 14.63 -20.32
CA VAL A 15 6.29 14.73 -19.39
C VAL A 15 6.81 14.04 -18.14
N SER A 16 7.48 14.81 -17.29
CA SER A 16 7.90 14.35 -15.98
C SER A 16 6.63 13.90 -15.26
N TYR A 17 6.61 12.64 -14.82
CA TYR A 17 5.53 12.13 -13.98
C TYR A 17 5.24 13.11 -12.85
N SER A 18 3.96 13.41 -12.66
CA SER A 18 3.49 14.24 -11.55
C SER A 18 2.45 13.42 -10.79
N PRO A 19 2.69 13.11 -9.51
CA PRO A 19 1.73 12.38 -8.70
C PRO A 19 0.36 13.07 -8.71
N PRO A 20 -0.74 12.32 -8.89
CA PRO A 20 -2.08 12.84 -8.71
C PRO A 20 -2.30 13.36 -7.28
N ALA A 21 -3.12 14.40 -7.13
CA ALA A 21 -3.37 15.04 -5.84
C ALA A 21 -3.88 14.07 -4.75
N TRP A 22 -4.65 13.05 -5.14
CA TRP A 22 -5.20 12.08 -4.20
C TRP A 22 -4.10 11.31 -3.43
N MET A 23 -2.92 11.12 -4.01
CA MET A 23 -1.82 10.40 -3.34
C MET A 23 -1.36 11.14 -2.09
N ALA A 24 -1.21 12.47 -2.18
CA ALA A 24 -0.86 13.28 -1.02
C ALA A 24 -1.97 13.26 0.04
N ASP A 25 -3.24 13.28 -0.38
CA ASP A 25 -4.38 13.18 0.54
C ASP A 25 -4.44 11.82 1.23
N VAL A 26 -4.02 10.73 0.57
CA VAL A 26 -3.94 9.39 1.17
C VAL A 26 -2.85 9.32 2.22
N VAL A 27 -1.64 9.78 1.90
CA VAL A 27 -0.51 9.80 2.85
C VAL A 27 -0.90 10.57 4.12
N ALA A 28 -1.51 11.75 3.98
CA ALA A 28 -1.95 12.54 5.13
C ALA A 28 -3.01 11.83 5.98
N GLN A 29 -3.98 11.15 5.35
CA GLN A 29 -5.01 10.38 6.06
C GLN A 29 -4.43 9.14 6.75
N ASP A 30 -3.47 8.49 6.11
CA ASP A 30 -2.77 7.33 6.65
C ASP A 30 -1.95 7.70 7.89
N GLU A 31 -1.23 8.83 7.86
CA GLU A 31 -0.52 9.36 9.03
C GLU A 31 -1.48 9.68 10.19
N GLU A 32 -2.61 10.32 9.92
CA GLU A 32 -3.62 10.66 10.94
C GLU A 32 -4.22 9.40 11.57
N TYR A 33 -4.62 8.43 10.74
CA TYR A 33 -5.16 7.16 11.20
C TYR A 33 -4.15 6.37 12.03
N MET A 34 -2.92 6.20 11.51
CA MET A 34 -1.86 5.48 12.22
C MET A 34 -1.55 6.12 13.56
N SER A 35 -1.44 7.45 13.62
CA SER A 35 -1.19 8.17 14.88
C SER A 35 -2.33 7.95 15.88
N ALA A 36 -3.59 8.06 15.47
CA ALA A 36 -4.74 7.92 16.35
C ALA A 36 -4.92 6.48 16.85
N MET A 37 -4.81 5.50 15.93
CA MET A 37 -4.97 4.08 16.26
C MET A 37 -3.81 3.57 17.11
N THR A 38 -2.57 3.96 16.81
CA THR A 38 -1.39 3.61 17.63
C THR A 38 -1.55 4.13 19.05
N THR A 39 -1.87 5.41 19.22
CA THR A 39 -2.09 6.01 20.56
C THR A 39 -3.18 5.25 21.32
N CYS A 40 -4.29 4.94 20.68
CA CYS A 40 -5.42 4.26 21.31
C CYS A 40 -5.07 2.84 21.79
N LEU A 41 -4.30 2.11 20.99
CA LEU A 41 -3.87 0.74 21.28
C LEU A 41 -2.77 0.71 22.35
N GLU A 42 -1.81 1.63 22.29
CA GLU A 42 -0.75 1.79 23.31
C GLU A 42 -1.34 2.17 24.68
N ASP A 43 -2.35 3.04 24.73
CA ASP A 43 -3.09 3.37 25.95
C ASP A 43 -3.80 2.15 26.57
N ARG A 44 -4.04 1.10 25.76
CA ARG A 44 -4.60 -0.20 26.17
C ARG A 44 -3.53 -1.27 26.41
N GLY A 45 -2.27 -0.86 26.48
CA GLY A 45 -1.15 -1.73 26.78
C GLY A 45 -0.77 -2.67 25.63
N GLN A 46 -1.21 -2.39 24.41
CA GLN A 46 -0.81 -3.16 23.24
C GLN A 46 0.53 -2.64 22.70
N THR A 47 1.34 -3.55 22.16
CA THR A 47 2.51 -3.17 21.36
C THR A 47 2.06 -3.10 19.90
N VAL A 48 2.38 -2.01 19.22
CA VAL A 48 1.80 -1.66 17.92
C VAL A 48 2.89 -1.54 16.87
N MET A 49 2.60 -2.08 15.69
CA MET A 49 3.35 -1.80 14.47
C MET A 49 2.45 -1.00 13.53
N ALA A 50 2.95 0.10 12.98
CA ALA A 50 2.21 0.93 12.05
C ALA A 50 3.09 1.35 10.87
N HIS A 51 2.61 1.13 9.65
CA HIS A 51 3.28 1.61 8.43
C HIS A 51 2.32 1.70 7.25
N GLY A 52 2.52 2.68 6.36
CA GLY A 52 1.78 2.78 5.09
C GLY A 52 0.26 2.77 5.29
N GLY A 53 -0.20 3.46 6.34
CA GLY A 53 -1.60 3.55 6.72
C GLY A 53 -2.18 2.34 7.44
N LYS A 54 -1.41 1.27 7.60
CA LYS A 54 -1.83 0.07 8.33
C LYS A 54 -1.34 0.10 9.76
N VAL A 55 -2.15 -0.47 10.65
CA VAL A 55 -1.81 -0.67 12.06
C VAL A 55 -2.08 -2.13 12.42
N GLY A 56 -1.15 -2.75 13.14
CA GLY A 56 -1.25 -4.11 13.65
C GLY A 56 -0.78 -4.20 15.10
N ILE A 57 -1.31 -5.17 15.83
CA ILE A 57 -0.89 -5.46 17.20
C ILE A 57 0.18 -6.56 17.15
N GLU A 58 1.35 -6.30 17.71
CA GLU A 58 2.37 -7.31 17.90
C GLU A 58 1.89 -8.31 18.97
N THR A 59 1.67 -9.56 18.57
CA THR A 59 1.14 -10.59 19.47
C THR A 59 2.29 -11.27 20.20
N LEU A 60 2.27 -11.23 21.54
CA LEU A 60 3.29 -11.88 22.36
C LEU A 60 3.17 -13.41 22.27
N SER A 61 4.26 -14.06 21.84
CA SER A 61 4.44 -15.50 21.85
C SER A 61 5.43 -15.94 22.93
N ASP A 62 5.33 -17.20 23.34
CA ASP A 62 6.34 -17.85 24.18
C ASP A 62 7.59 -18.28 23.38
N GLU A 63 8.56 -18.89 24.06
CA GLU A 63 9.81 -19.37 23.44
C GLU A 63 9.58 -20.44 22.34
N ASP A 64 8.40 -21.08 22.33
CA ASP A 64 8.00 -22.07 21.32
C ASP A 64 7.14 -21.45 20.20
N GLY A 65 6.96 -20.12 20.20
CA GLY A 65 6.17 -19.39 19.22
C GLY A 65 4.66 -19.51 19.41
N GLN A 66 4.19 -20.05 20.53
CA GLN A 66 2.76 -20.13 20.83
C GLN A 66 2.27 -18.81 21.40
N ILE A 67 1.17 -18.28 20.83
CA ILE A 67 0.50 -17.10 21.37
C ILE A 67 0.10 -17.40 22.82
N LEU A 68 0.52 -16.53 23.73
CA LEU A 68 0.22 -16.68 25.14
C LEU A 68 -1.31 -16.69 25.37
N PRO A 69 -1.84 -17.58 26.24
CA PRO A 69 -3.27 -17.66 26.51
C PRO A 69 -3.85 -16.30 26.94
N GLY A 70 -4.95 -15.88 26.31
CA GLY A 70 -5.64 -14.62 26.59
C GLY A 70 -5.05 -13.38 25.91
N VAL A 71 -3.85 -13.44 25.32
CA VAL A 71 -3.27 -12.29 24.61
C VAL A 71 -4.06 -11.94 23.35
N SER A 72 -4.50 -12.94 22.59
CA SER A 72 -5.34 -12.71 21.40
C SER A 72 -6.67 -12.06 21.77
N GLU A 73 -7.30 -12.49 22.87
CA GLU A 73 -8.59 -11.95 23.29
C GLU A 73 -8.47 -10.50 23.75
N LEU A 74 -7.39 -10.15 24.46
CA LEU A 74 -7.10 -8.77 24.86
C LEU A 74 -6.76 -7.88 23.66
N ALA A 75 -6.03 -8.41 22.67
CA ALA A 75 -5.73 -7.70 21.43
C ALA A 75 -7.00 -7.42 20.63
N ASP A 76 -7.88 -8.42 20.49
CA ASP A 76 -9.17 -8.28 19.80
C ASP A 76 -10.10 -7.28 20.51
N GLU A 77 -10.15 -7.31 21.84
CA GLU A 77 -10.90 -6.34 22.65
C GLU A 77 -10.38 -4.92 22.44
N ALA A 78 -9.06 -4.73 22.57
CA ALA A 78 -8.43 -3.42 22.35
C ALA A 78 -8.65 -2.90 20.93
N TRP A 79 -8.54 -3.77 19.93
CA TRP A 79 -8.82 -3.43 18.53
C TRP A 79 -10.28 -3.01 18.33
N GLY A 80 -11.22 -3.77 18.87
CA GLY A 80 -12.65 -3.48 18.79
C GLY A 80 -13.01 -2.13 19.41
N GLU A 81 -12.43 -1.82 20.57
CA GLU A 81 -12.64 -0.52 21.22
C GLU A 81 -12.03 0.63 20.41
N CYS A 82 -10.80 0.47 19.91
CA CYS A 82 -10.12 1.53 19.18
C CYS A 82 -10.71 1.80 17.80
N SER A 83 -11.08 0.75 17.06
CA SER A 83 -11.75 0.88 15.75
C SER A 83 -13.14 1.52 15.85
N ALA A 84 -13.78 1.49 17.03
CA ALA A 84 -15.03 2.21 17.27
C ALA A 84 -14.82 3.72 17.53
N LEU A 85 -13.60 4.14 17.93
CA LEU A 85 -13.25 5.51 18.27
C LEU A 85 -12.49 6.23 17.15
N VAL A 86 -11.63 5.49 16.45
CA VAL A 86 -10.78 6.01 15.38
C VAL A 86 -11.50 5.76 14.06
N PRO A 87 -11.94 6.82 13.34
CA PRO A 87 -12.59 6.64 12.06
C PRO A 87 -11.61 6.06 11.04
N GLU A 88 -12.10 5.15 10.21
CA GLU A 88 -11.38 4.65 9.05
C GLU A 88 -11.09 5.80 8.07
N GLN A 89 -10.00 5.67 7.31
CA GLN A 89 -9.58 6.65 6.33
C GLN A 89 -10.66 6.85 5.25
N ALA A 90 -11.01 8.10 4.97
CA ALA A 90 -12.10 8.44 4.08
C ALA A 90 -11.85 8.06 2.60
N TYR A 91 -10.59 7.84 2.22
CA TYR A 91 -10.26 7.39 0.87
C TYR A 91 -10.60 5.91 0.62
N ILE A 92 -10.78 5.11 1.67
CA ILE A 92 -11.17 3.71 1.55
C ILE A 92 -12.59 3.68 0.97
N SER A 93 -12.72 3.04 -0.19
CA SER A 93 -13.93 3.05 -1.00
C SER A 93 -14.30 1.64 -1.42
N ASP A 94 -15.59 1.42 -1.67
CA ASP A 94 -16.09 0.22 -2.34
C ASP A 94 -16.35 0.46 -3.85
N ASP A 95 -16.04 1.66 -4.34
CA ASP A 95 -16.11 2.01 -5.75
C ASP A 95 -14.92 1.40 -6.51
N ARG A 96 -15.16 0.24 -7.12
CA ARG A 96 -14.13 -0.50 -7.88
C ARG A 96 -13.60 0.26 -9.09
N ASP A 97 -14.38 1.16 -9.68
CA ASP A 97 -13.91 1.98 -10.80
C ASP A 97 -12.89 3.00 -10.32
N LEU A 98 -13.17 3.67 -9.21
CA LEU A 98 -12.22 4.58 -8.56
C LEU A 98 -10.97 3.84 -8.07
N GLU A 99 -11.12 2.67 -7.46
CA GLU A 99 -9.98 1.84 -7.04
C GLU A 99 -9.11 1.43 -8.23
N TYR A 100 -9.72 1.13 -9.38
CA TYR A 100 -8.98 0.80 -10.61
C TYR A 100 -8.15 1.99 -11.11
N ASP A 101 -8.74 3.19 -11.14
CA ASP A 101 -8.03 4.41 -11.55
C ASP A 101 -6.83 4.68 -10.64
N ARG A 102 -7.02 4.61 -9.33
CA ARG A 102 -5.93 4.78 -8.36
C ARG A 102 -4.89 3.67 -8.44
N MET A 103 -5.30 2.43 -8.73
CA MET A 103 -4.38 1.30 -8.92
C MET A 103 -3.48 1.57 -10.11
N PHE A 104 -4.03 2.07 -11.21
CA PHE A 104 -3.26 2.43 -12.39
C PHE A 104 -2.28 3.58 -12.10
N ASP A 105 -2.72 4.63 -11.41
CA ASP A 105 -1.84 5.72 -10.97
C ASP A 105 -0.69 5.21 -10.07
N THR A 106 -0.96 4.23 -9.21
CA THR A 106 0.07 3.58 -8.36
C THR A 106 1.08 2.83 -9.22
N VAL A 107 0.63 2.07 -10.23
CA VAL A 107 1.52 1.37 -11.16
C VAL A 107 2.40 2.35 -11.93
N GLU A 108 1.85 3.49 -12.38
CA GLU A 108 2.64 4.54 -13.03
C GLU A 108 3.67 5.16 -12.09
N CYS A 109 3.30 5.40 -10.82
CA CYS A 109 4.22 5.88 -9.80
C CYS A 109 5.38 4.91 -9.56
N LEU A 110 5.08 3.62 -9.39
CA LEU A 110 6.10 2.59 -9.18
C LEU A 110 7.05 2.48 -10.38
N ALA A 111 6.51 2.55 -11.60
CA ALA A 111 7.35 2.57 -12.81
C ALA A 111 8.27 3.81 -12.85
N HIS A 112 7.80 4.97 -12.39
CA HIS A 112 8.61 6.18 -12.27
C HIS A 112 9.71 6.04 -11.20
N GLU A 113 9.41 5.42 -10.06
CA GLU A 113 10.39 5.11 -8.99
C GLU A 113 11.40 4.01 -9.38
N GLY A 114 11.28 3.43 -10.58
CA GLY A 114 12.21 2.43 -11.10
C GLY A 114 11.75 0.98 -10.96
N TYR A 115 10.48 0.76 -10.59
CA TYR A 115 9.86 -0.55 -10.37
C TYR A 115 8.73 -0.82 -11.38
N PRO A 116 9.05 -1.05 -12.67
CA PRO A 116 8.04 -1.39 -13.65
C PRO A 116 7.43 -2.77 -13.37
N LEU A 117 6.11 -2.83 -13.24
CA LEU A 117 5.36 -4.06 -13.02
C LEU A 117 4.84 -4.65 -14.34
N ALA A 118 4.35 -5.89 -14.27
CA ALA A 118 3.56 -6.47 -15.35
C ALA A 118 2.32 -5.61 -15.63
N ALA A 119 1.79 -5.72 -16.86
CA ALA A 119 0.59 -4.97 -17.22
C ALA A 119 -0.57 -5.36 -16.28
N PRO A 120 -1.26 -4.40 -15.65
CA PRO A 120 -2.36 -4.69 -14.75
C PRO A 120 -3.53 -5.34 -15.50
N PRO A 121 -4.46 -5.99 -14.79
CA PRO A 121 -5.68 -6.52 -15.40
C PRO A 121 -6.48 -5.41 -16.09
N SER A 122 -7.31 -5.79 -17.05
CA SER A 122 -8.25 -4.83 -17.66
C SER A 122 -9.26 -4.31 -16.61
N ARG A 123 -9.75 -3.08 -16.80
CA ARG A 123 -10.84 -2.51 -15.98
C ARG A 123 -12.05 -3.43 -15.88
N GLU A 124 -12.45 -4.08 -16.97
CA GLU A 124 -13.58 -5.02 -16.99
C GLU A 124 -13.35 -6.21 -16.04
N ALA A 125 -12.17 -6.83 -16.13
CA ALA A 125 -11.79 -7.94 -15.26
C ALA A 125 -11.73 -7.51 -13.77
N TRP A 126 -11.21 -6.31 -13.51
CA TRP A 126 -11.17 -5.72 -12.17
C TRP A 126 -12.56 -5.45 -11.63
N VAL A 127 -13.38 -4.63 -12.30
CA VAL A 127 -14.70 -4.21 -11.79
C VAL A 127 -15.65 -5.39 -11.61
N SER A 128 -15.55 -6.41 -12.47
CA SER A 128 -16.32 -7.66 -12.30
C SER A 128 -15.89 -8.51 -11.09
N GLY A 129 -14.73 -8.22 -10.49
CA GLY A 129 -14.15 -9.01 -9.40
C GLY A 129 -13.62 -10.38 -9.81
N SER A 130 -13.40 -10.58 -11.11
CA SER A 130 -12.87 -11.84 -11.66
C SER A 130 -11.38 -12.05 -11.42
N VAL A 131 -10.68 -11.02 -10.96
CA VAL A 131 -9.24 -11.00 -10.71
C VAL A 131 -8.94 -10.27 -9.41
N GLU A 132 -7.99 -10.82 -8.65
CA GLU A 132 -7.34 -10.15 -7.53
C GLU A 132 -5.97 -9.71 -8.03
N TYR A 133 -5.63 -8.44 -7.81
CA TYR A 133 -4.36 -7.86 -8.24
C TYR A 133 -3.95 -6.77 -7.26
N SER A 134 -2.68 -6.76 -6.86
CA SER A 134 -2.10 -5.74 -5.99
C SER A 134 -0.75 -5.34 -6.56
N PRO A 135 -0.51 -4.05 -6.90
CA PRO A 135 0.80 -3.60 -7.35
C PRO A 135 1.92 -3.98 -6.38
N TYR A 136 1.64 -3.92 -5.09
CA TYR A 136 2.60 -4.25 -4.04
C TYR A 136 2.82 -5.75 -3.85
N ALA A 137 1.82 -6.60 -4.15
CA ALA A 137 2.06 -8.04 -4.18
C ALA A 137 2.91 -8.42 -5.40
N GLU A 138 2.62 -7.86 -6.57
CA GLU A 138 3.43 -8.08 -7.78
C GLU A 138 4.87 -7.58 -7.63
N LEU A 139 5.06 -6.51 -6.85
CA LEU A 139 6.37 -5.96 -6.54
C LEU A 139 7.20 -6.89 -5.65
N THR A 140 6.57 -7.60 -4.71
CA THR A 140 7.26 -8.35 -3.66
C THR A 140 7.30 -9.84 -3.91
N GLU A 141 6.32 -10.39 -4.63
CA GLU A 141 6.28 -11.80 -4.99
C GLU A 141 7.44 -12.16 -5.94
N THR A 142 8.28 -13.09 -5.49
CA THR A 142 9.17 -13.82 -6.39
C THR A 142 8.47 -15.09 -6.84
N GLY A 143 8.65 -15.47 -8.11
CA GLY A 143 8.08 -16.70 -8.67
C GLY A 143 8.59 -18.00 -8.02
N ASP A 144 9.46 -17.93 -7.00
CA ASP A 144 9.96 -19.06 -6.23
C ASP A 144 9.29 -19.25 -4.85
N GLY A 145 8.43 -18.31 -4.43
CA GLY A 145 7.63 -18.41 -3.21
C GLY A 145 8.42 -18.39 -1.90
N GLY A 146 9.71 -18.04 -1.94
CA GLY A 146 10.60 -18.07 -0.77
C GLY A 146 11.45 -16.81 -0.56
N SER A 147 11.44 -15.85 -1.48
CA SER A 147 12.18 -14.59 -1.36
C SER A 147 11.32 -13.38 -1.72
N TRP A 148 11.63 -12.20 -1.18
CA TRP A 148 11.00 -10.96 -1.63
C TRP A 148 11.86 -10.34 -2.73
N ALA A 149 11.23 -9.88 -3.82
CA ALA A 149 11.97 -9.25 -4.92
C ALA A 149 12.51 -7.86 -4.53
N VAL A 150 11.89 -7.23 -3.52
CA VAL A 150 12.23 -5.92 -2.98
C VAL A 150 12.28 -6.01 -1.45
N GLU A 151 13.32 -5.43 -0.85
CA GLU A 151 13.49 -5.38 0.61
C GLU A 151 12.32 -4.64 1.27
N THR A 152 11.94 -5.06 2.48
CA THR A 152 10.80 -4.48 3.20
C THR A 152 10.95 -2.97 3.37
N ASP A 153 12.11 -2.47 3.81
CA ASP A 153 12.36 -1.04 3.99
C ASP A 153 12.10 -0.21 2.72
N GLU A 154 12.38 -0.79 1.54
CA GLU A 154 12.14 -0.12 0.27
C GLU A 154 10.65 -0.13 -0.10
N VAL A 155 9.93 -1.22 0.17
CA VAL A 155 8.47 -1.24 0.04
C VAL A 155 7.83 -0.20 0.95
N LEU A 156 8.33 -0.07 2.18
CA LEU A 156 7.87 0.90 3.16
C LEU A 156 8.11 2.33 2.67
N ARG A 157 9.27 2.63 2.10
CA ARG A 157 9.57 3.93 1.44
C ARG A 157 8.64 4.19 0.26
N LEU A 158 8.40 3.19 -0.58
CA LEU A 158 7.54 3.33 -1.76
C LEU A 158 6.10 3.63 -1.37
N LEU A 159 5.59 3.07 -0.27
CA LEU A 159 4.24 3.38 0.22
C LEU A 159 4.04 4.84 0.63
N GLU A 160 5.10 5.56 1.00
CA GLU A 160 5.05 6.99 1.32
C GLU A 160 5.00 7.88 0.06
N VAL A 161 5.44 7.37 -1.09
CA VAL A 161 5.52 8.12 -2.36
C VAL A 161 4.44 7.69 -3.35
N CYS A 162 4.18 6.39 -3.42
CA CYS A 162 3.25 5.70 -4.31
C CYS A 162 2.19 4.96 -3.47
N PRO A 163 1.33 5.67 -2.71
CA PRO A 163 0.43 5.03 -1.78
C PRO A 163 -0.50 4.04 -2.48
N ALA A 164 -0.87 2.96 -1.79
CA ALA A 164 -1.74 1.94 -2.38
C ALA A 164 -3.12 2.51 -2.74
N SER A 165 -3.68 1.99 -3.83
CA SER A 165 -5.02 2.36 -4.29
C SER A 165 -6.13 1.98 -3.32
N SER A 166 -5.89 0.96 -2.50
CA SER A 166 -6.70 0.59 -1.34
C SER A 166 -5.84 -0.17 -0.32
N GLN A 167 -6.23 -0.09 0.95
CA GLN A 167 -5.57 -0.88 1.99
C GLN A 167 -5.95 -2.36 1.98
N LYS A 168 -6.93 -2.76 1.18
CA LYS A 168 -7.50 -4.12 1.20
C LYS A 168 -6.51 -5.20 0.74
N LEU A 169 -5.45 -4.81 0.02
CA LEU A 169 -4.57 -5.75 -0.71
C LEU A 169 -3.07 -5.53 -0.49
N ILE A 170 -2.66 -4.76 0.53
CA ILE A 170 -1.24 -4.70 0.92
C ILE A 170 -0.96 -5.84 1.91
N LEU A 171 -0.20 -6.84 1.47
CA LEU A 171 0.33 -7.88 2.33
C LEU A 171 1.68 -7.42 2.89
N LEU A 172 1.69 -6.99 4.15
CA LEU A 172 2.90 -6.79 4.94
C LEU A 172 3.01 -7.97 5.92
N ASP A 173 3.21 -9.18 5.41
CA ASP A 173 3.56 -10.34 6.25
C ASP A 173 5.07 -10.60 6.09
N PRO A 174 5.93 -10.07 6.99
CA PRO A 174 7.33 -10.42 7.01
C PRO A 174 7.45 -11.83 7.60
N ARG A 175 7.21 -12.86 6.78
CA ARG A 175 7.67 -14.20 7.15
C ARG A 175 9.18 -14.17 7.11
N GLU A 176 9.76 -14.38 8.29
CA GLU A 176 11.20 -14.38 8.57
C GLU A 176 11.98 -15.16 7.49
N PRO A 177 13.17 -14.68 7.05
CA PRO A 177 14.10 -15.54 6.36
C PRO A 177 14.55 -16.62 7.35
N GLY A 178 14.08 -17.85 7.14
CA GLY A 178 14.54 -19.03 7.88
C GLY A 178 16.03 -19.32 7.70
#